data_AF-A0A4Y6U694-F1
#
_entry.id   AF-A0A4Y6U694-F1
#
_cell.length_a   1.000
_cell.length_b   1.000
_cell.length_c   1.000
_cell.angle_alpha   90.00
_cell.angle_beta   90.00
_cell.angle_gamma   90.00
#
_symmetry.space_group_name_H-M   'P 1'
#
loop_
_entity.id
_entity.type
_entity.pdbx_description
1 polymer ?
#
loop_
_entity_poly.entity_id
_entity_poly.type
_entity_poly.pdbx_seq_one_letter_code
_entity_poly.pdbx_strand_id
1 'polypeptide(L)' 'MMANLFSSFDPSTNFNLSLNWMSSLIGLTLIPPMFWLIPSRFNMLWNMIIST' A
#
# COMPACT_ATOMS: atom_id res chain seq x y z
N MET A 1 -14.58 13.16 8.89
CA MET A 1 -15.60 14.09 9.42
C MET A 1 -15.96 15.02 8.28
N MET A 2 -17.24 15.21 7.92
CA MET A 2 -17.59 16.30 6.99
C MET A 2 -17.17 17.60 7.69
N ALA A 3 -16.14 18.25 7.16
CA ALA A 3 -15.62 19.47 7.71
C ALA A 3 -16.70 20.56 7.60
N ASN A 4 -17.08 21.16 8.72
CA ASN A 4 -17.88 22.38 8.69
C ASN A 4 -17.11 23.42 7.84
N LEU A 5 -17.80 24.14 6.95
CA LEU A 5 -17.17 25.12 6.05
C LEU A 5 -16.34 26.20 6.79
N PHE A 6 -16.60 26.39 8.08
CA PHE A 6 -15.88 27.34 8.92
C PHE A 6 -14.61 26.78 9.58
N SER A 7 -14.37 25.46 9.53
CA SER A 7 -13.20 24.80 10.13
C SER A 7 -11.89 25.01 9.37
N SER A 8 -11.94 25.68 8.21
CA SER A 8 -10.79 26.13 7.41
C SER A 8 -10.25 27.50 7.83
N PHE A 9 -10.98 28.27 8.63
CA PHE A 9 -10.58 29.61 9.07
C PHE A 9 -9.79 29.61 10.39
N ASP A 10 -9.68 28.47 11.06
CA ASP A 10 -8.85 28.31 12.24
C ASP A 10 -7.43 27.91 11.82
N PRO A 11 -6.37 28.73 12.08
CA PRO A 11 -5.01 28.45 11.63
C PRO A 11 -4.36 27.25 12.35
N SER A 12 -5.08 26.62 13.27
CA SER A 12 -4.61 25.54 14.14
C SER A 12 -4.99 24.12 13.67
N THR A 13 -5.80 23.95 12.61
CA THR A 13 -6.44 22.65 12.27
C THR A 13 -6.03 21.99 10.95
N ASN A 14 -5.10 22.56 10.17
CA ASN A 14 -4.66 21.96 8.90
C ASN A 14 -3.23 21.39 8.99
N PHE A 15 -3.10 20.18 9.51
CA PHE A 15 -2.02 19.31 9.01
C PHE A 15 -2.36 18.96 7.56
N ASN A 16 -1.68 19.64 6.63
CA ASN A 16 -1.94 19.75 5.19
C ASN A 16 -1.86 18.44 4.36
N LEU A 17 -2.02 17.27 4.98
CA LEU A 17 -2.01 15.98 4.29
C LEU A 17 -3.44 15.55 3.99
N SER A 18 -3.91 15.88 2.78
CA SER A 18 -5.17 15.39 2.22
C SER A 18 -5.03 13.89 1.87
N LEU A 19 -5.20 13.03 2.87
CA LEU A 19 -5.12 11.56 2.76
C LEU A 19 -6.27 10.91 1.95
N ASN A 20 -6.98 11.67 1.13
CA ASN A 20 -8.13 11.19 0.35
C ASN A 20 -7.76 10.05 -0.61
N TRP A 21 -6.49 9.94 -1.00
CA TRP A 21 -5.99 8.93 -1.92
C TRP A 21 -5.20 7.81 -1.21
N MET A 22 -5.26 7.74 0.12
CA MET A 22 -4.59 6.65 0.85
C MET A 22 -5.15 5.26 0.45
N SER A 23 -6.43 5.18 0.06
CA SER A 23 -7.06 3.94 -0.39
C SER A 23 -6.43 3.38 -1.69
N SER A 24 -6.02 4.24 -2.62
CA SER A 24 -5.35 3.80 -3.85
C SER A 24 -3.89 3.42 -3.61
N LEU A 25 -3.20 4.11 -2.70
CA LEU A 25 -1.83 3.78 -2.30
C LEU A 25 -1.72 2.40 -1.65
N ILE A 26 -2.71 1.99 -0.84
CA ILE A 26 -2.74 0.65 -0.23
C ILE A 26 -2.76 -0.43 -1.32
N GLY A 27 -3.60 -0.28 -2.34
CA GLY A 27 -3.64 -1.22 -3.48
C GLY A 27 -2.29 -1.32 -4.20
N LEU A 28 -1.60 -0.18 -4.37
CA LEU A 28 -0.31 -0.13 -5.05
C LEU A 28 0.82 -0.79 -4.23
N THR A 29 0.79 -0.68 -2.90
CA THR A 29 1.76 -1.35 -2.02
C THR A 29 1.59 -2.88 -1.95
N LEU A 30 0.41 -3.39 -2.31
CA LEU A 30 0.13 -4.84 -2.31
C LEU A 30 0.58 -5.54 -3.61
N ILE A 31 0.91 -4.81 -4.67
CA ILE A 31 1.34 -5.38 -5.96
C ILE A 31 2.74 -6.00 -5.90
N PRO A 32 3.79 -5.33 -5.38
CA PRO A 32 5.15 -5.87 -5.35
C PRO A 32 5.30 -7.23 -4.64
N PRO A 33 4.70 -7.48 -3.44
CA PRO A 33 4.91 -8.75 -2.75
C PRO A 33 4.34 -9.95 -3.52
N MET A 34 3.33 -9.77 -4.37
CA MET A 34 2.80 -10.85 -5.21
C MET A 34 3.82 -11.37 -6.22
N PHE A 35 4.73 -10.52 -6.70
CA PHE A 35 5.74 -10.91 -7.69
C PHE A 35 7.06 -11.37 -7.06
N TRP A 36 7.39 -10.89 -5.86
CA TRP A 36 8.70 -11.09 -5.25
C TRP A 36 8.75 -12.26 -4.28
N LEU A 37 7.65 -12.54 -3.58
CA LEU A 37 7.62 -13.62 -2.58
C LEU A 37 7.27 -14.98 -3.18
N ILE A 38 6.65 -15.02 -4.35
CA ILE A 38 6.25 -16.27 -5.01
C ILE A 38 7.38 -16.70 -5.94
N PRO A 39 8.12 -17.79 -5.65
CA PRO A 39 9.09 -18.31 -6.60
C PRO A 39 8.38 -18.75 -7.88
N SER A 40 9.02 -18.53 -9.03
CA SER A 40 8.52 -19.03 -10.31
C SER A 40 8.32 -20.56 -10.26
N ARG A 41 7.44 -21.10 -11.11
CA ARG A 41 7.18 -22.56 -11.17
C ARG A 41 8.49 -23.36 -11.35
N PHE A 42 9.42 -22.84 -12.14
CA PHE A 42 10.74 -23.45 -12.31
C PHE A 42 11.61 -23.34 -11.05
N ASN A 43 11.59 -22.21 -10.33
CA ASN A 43 12.29 -22.09 -9.04
C ASN A 43 11.72 -23.03 -7.98
N MET A 44 10.40 -23.27 -7.95
CA MET A 44 9.82 -24.31 -7.07
C MET A 44 10.34 -25.71 -7.42
N LEU A 45 10.41 -26.05 -8.70
CA LEU A 45 10.95 -27.34 -9.16
C LEU A 45 12.41 -27.52 -8.76
N TRP A 46 13.25 -26.51 -8.96
CA TRP A 46 14.66 -26.56 -8.57
C TRP A 46 14.82 -26.62 -7.05
N ASN A 47 14.02 -25.87 -6.28
CA ASN A 47 14.03 -25.97 -4.82
C ASN A 47 13.69 -27.38 -4.34
N MET A 48 12.70 -28.03 -4.96
CA MET A 48 12.34 -29.43 -4.65
C MET A 48 13.47 -30.40 -4.97
N ILE A 49 14.24 -30.16 -6.05
CA ILE A 49 15.38 -31.00 -6.44
C ILE A 49 16.60 -30.76 -5.53
N ILE A 50 16.82 -29.52 -5.10
CA ILE A 50 17.97 -29.16 -4.26
C ILE A 50 17.73 -29.54 -2.79
N SER A 51 16.47 -29.55 -2.34
CA SER A 51 16.11 -29.89 -0.96
C SER A 51 15.88 -31.39 -0.71
N THR A 52 16.12 -32.25 -1.70
CA THR A 52 16.25 -33.71 -1.55
C THR A 52 17.71 -34.08 -1.47
#